data_AF-A0A7W9V3X4-F1
#
_entry.id   AF-A0A7W9V3X4-F1
#
_cell.length_a   1.000
_cell.length_b   1.000
_cell.length_c   1.000
_cell.angle_alpha   90.00
_cell.angle_beta   90.00
_cell.angle_gamma   90.00
#
_symmetry.space_group_name_H-M   'P 1'
#
loop_
_entity.id
_entity.type
_entity.pdbx_description
1 polymer ?
#
loop_
_entity_poly.entity_id
_entity_poly.type
_entity_poly.pdbx_seq_one_letter_code
_entity_poly.pdbx_strand_id
1 'polypeptide(L)'
;MTAPAPRHYGPASNNRRATRRHAALDRFDRVQLEDVVRVCATAKSLSQAGRELFAVSRTQRASTNDADRLRKYLARFGLDWEQVREGGRAAPRD
;
A
#
# COMPACT_ATOMS: atom_id res chain seq x y z
N MET A 1 44.30 14.28 -3.75
CA MET A 1 43.02 14.80 -3.24
C MET A 1 41.90 14.00 -3.90
N THR A 2 41.47 12.91 -3.27
CA THR A 2 40.45 12.00 -3.82
C THR A 2 39.14 12.19 -3.06
N ALA A 3 38.08 12.59 -3.75
CA ALA A 3 36.74 12.70 -3.17
C ALA A 3 36.15 11.31 -2.88
N PRO A 4 35.43 11.09 -1.77
CA PRO A 4 34.71 9.84 -1.55
C PRO A 4 33.35 9.83 -2.28
N ALA A 5 33.01 8.67 -2.85
CA ALA A 5 31.78 8.38 -3.57
C ALA A 5 30.50 8.53 -2.68
N PRO A 6 29.32 8.81 -3.27
CA PRO A 6 28.08 8.96 -2.52
C PRO A 6 27.61 7.60 -1.95
N ARG A 7 27.31 7.59 -0.65
CA ARG A 7 26.68 6.46 0.04
C ARG A 7 25.25 6.31 -0.46
N HIS A 8 24.96 5.22 -1.18
CA HIS A 8 23.60 4.79 -1.46
C HIS A 8 22.89 4.42 -0.15
N TYR A 9 22.02 5.30 0.35
CA TYR A 9 21.08 4.97 1.42
C TYR A 9 19.90 4.20 0.81
N GLY A 10 20.00 2.87 0.78
CA GLY A 10 18.86 2.00 0.50
C GLY A 10 17.93 1.95 1.72
N PRO A 11 16.60 2.11 1.57
CA PRO A 11 15.71 2.02 2.72
C PRO A 11 15.64 0.57 3.21
N ALA A 12 16.12 0.35 4.43
CA ALA A 12 16.00 -0.90 5.17
C ALA A 12 14.51 -1.29 5.27
N SER A 13 14.16 -2.41 4.64
CA SER A 13 12.82 -2.99 4.70
C SER A 13 12.63 -3.68 6.04
N ASN A 14 12.29 -2.91 7.08
CA ASN A 14 11.96 -3.45 8.39
C ASN A 14 10.45 -3.80 8.43
N ASN A 15 10.06 -4.87 7.75
CA ASN A 15 8.73 -5.44 7.89
C ASN A 15 8.72 -6.40 9.08
N ARG A 16 8.59 -5.86 10.30
CA ARG A 16 8.29 -6.67 11.49
C ARG A 16 7.11 -6.05 12.24
N ARG A 17 6.07 -6.88 12.39
CA ARG A 17 4.84 -6.75 13.21
C ARG A 17 3.64 -6.08 12.54
N ALA A 18 2.91 -6.87 11.74
CA ALA A 18 1.47 -6.67 11.52
C ALA A 18 0.70 -7.55 12.51
N THR A 19 0.63 -7.14 13.78
CA THR A 19 -0.25 -7.76 14.78
C THR A 19 -1.55 -6.97 14.85
N ARG A 20 -2.65 -7.65 14.50
CA ARG A 20 -4.06 -7.21 14.55
C ARG A 20 -4.37 -6.19 15.66
N ARG A 21 -4.95 -5.04 15.27
CA ARG A 21 -5.87 -4.21 16.09
C ARG A 21 -6.82 -3.44 15.16
N HIS A 22 -7.97 -4.01 14.82
CA HIS A 22 -9.06 -3.29 14.12
C HIS A 22 -10.01 -2.54 15.06
N ALA A 23 -9.76 -2.56 16.38
CA ALA A 23 -10.77 -2.18 17.35
C ALA A 23 -11.01 -0.66 17.52
N ALA A 24 -10.19 0.21 16.93
CA ALA A 24 -10.47 1.65 16.85
C ALA A 24 -9.57 2.30 15.80
N LEU A 25 -9.99 2.30 14.53
CA LEU A 25 -9.37 3.18 13.55
C LEU A 25 -9.90 4.59 13.75
N ASP A 26 -8.99 5.55 13.85
CA ASP A 26 -9.34 6.97 13.80
C ASP A 26 -10.09 7.27 12.50
N ARG A 27 -10.95 8.31 12.53
CA ARG A 27 -11.71 8.72 11.35
C ARG A 27 -10.80 9.04 10.16
N PHE A 28 -9.61 9.59 10.43
CA PHE A 28 -8.62 9.88 9.39
C PHE A 28 -8.11 8.62 8.70
N ASP A 29 -7.77 7.59 9.47
CA ASP A 29 -7.31 6.30 8.90
C ASP A 29 -8.45 5.59 8.17
N ARG A 30 -9.69 5.67 8.68
CA ARG A 30 -10.86 5.07 8.04
C ARG A 30 -11.11 5.63 6.65
N VAL A 31 -11.15 6.96 6.51
CA VAL A 31 -11.43 7.62 5.22
C VAL A 31 -10.36 7.29 4.19
N GLN A 32 -9.09 7.27 4.60
CA GLN A 32 -8.01 6.87 3.69
C GLN A 32 -8.11 5.39 3.30
N LEU A 33 -8.36 4.50 4.27
CA LEU A 33 -8.47 3.07 4.01
C LEU A 33 -9.65 2.78 3.06
N GLU A 34 -10.78 3.45 3.26
CA GLU A 34 -11.97 3.33 2.39
C GLU A 34 -11.66 3.70 0.95
N ASP A 35 -10.99 4.84 0.71
CA ASP A 35 -10.59 5.26 -0.63
C ASP A 35 -9.59 4.28 -1.28
N VAL A 36 -8.59 3.84 -0.50
CA VAL A 36 -7.61 2.86 -0.95
C VAL A 36 -8.28 1.54 -1.35
N VAL A 37 -9.20 1.03 -0.52
CA VAL A 37 -9.97 -0.19 -0.80
C VAL A 37 -10.81 -0.02 -2.06
N ARG A 38 -11.48 1.12 -2.22
CA ARG A 38 -12.29 1.44 -3.40
C ARG A 38 -11.47 1.42 -4.69
N VAL A 39 -10.32 2.09 -4.72
CA VAL A 39 -9.44 2.08 -5.91
C VAL A 39 -8.87 0.70 -6.17
N CYS A 40 -8.50 -0.04 -5.12
CA CYS A 40 -8.00 -1.41 -5.27
C CYS A 40 -9.07 -2.36 -5.85
N ALA A 41 -10.33 -2.20 -5.45
CA ALA A 41 -11.44 -3.04 -5.92
C ALA A 41 -11.77 -2.83 -7.41
N THR A 42 -11.56 -1.61 -7.94
CA THR A 42 -11.86 -1.27 -9.35
C THR A 42 -10.66 -1.42 -10.29
N ALA A 43 -9.44 -1.37 -9.76
CA ALA A 43 -8.23 -1.47 -10.56
C ALA A 43 -7.97 -2.91 -11.06
N LYS A 44 -7.40 -3.03 -12.27
CA LYS A 44 -7.06 -4.32 -12.88
C LYS A 44 -5.79 -4.96 -12.30
N SER A 45 -4.99 -4.17 -11.57
CA SER A 45 -3.73 -4.64 -10.95
C SER A 45 -3.28 -3.70 -9.82
N LEU A 46 -2.48 -4.24 -8.89
CA LEU A 46 -1.80 -3.48 -7.82
C LEU A 46 -1.03 -2.28 -8.36
N SER A 47 -0.30 -2.47 -9.47
CA SER A 47 0.47 -1.41 -10.09
C SER A 47 -0.43 -0.31 -10.65
N GLN A 48 -1.60 -0.64 -11.21
CA GLN A 48 -2.56 0.37 -11.66
C GLN A 48 -3.12 1.17 -10.48
N ALA A 49 -3.62 0.49 -9.43
CA ALA A 49 -4.15 1.13 -8.23
C ALA A 49 -3.10 2.05 -7.58
N GLY A 50 -1.85 1.58 -7.46
CA GLY A 50 -0.76 2.35 -6.89
C GLY A 50 -0.45 3.62 -7.68
N ARG A 51 -0.48 3.57 -9.02
CA ARG A 51 -0.26 4.77 -9.85
C ARG A 51 -1.35 5.82 -9.69
N GLU A 52 -2.58 5.38 -9.48
CA GLU A 52 -3.74 6.25 -9.24
C GLU A 52 -3.64 6.90 -7.86
N LEU A 53 -3.48 6.10 -6.80
CA LEU A 53 -3.37 6.58 -5.41
C LEU A 53 -2.14 7.48 -5.18
N PHE A 54 -1.04 7.22 -5.89
CA PHE A 54 0.21 7.96 -5.72
C PHE A 54 0.53 8.90 -6.89
N ALA A 55 -0.46 9.29 -7.71
CA ALA A 55 -0.30 10.05 -8.95
C ALA A 55 0.63 11.27 -8.83
N VAL A 56 0.52 12.03 -7.73
CA VAL A 56 1.39 13.20 -7.46
C VAL A 56 2.73 12.77 -6.85
N SER A 57 2.73 11.95 -5.79
CA SER A 57 3.96 11.62 -5.07
C SER A 57 4.96 10.78 -5.89
N ARG A 58 4.48 10.05 -6.91
CA ARG A 58 5.32 9.21 -7.76
C ARG A 58 6.19 10.02 -8.73
N THR A 59 5.78 11.23 -9.11
CA THR A 59 6.59 12.10 -10.00
C THR A 59 7.85 12.62 -9.32
N GLN A 60 7.88 12.60 -7.98
CA GLN A 60 8.96 13.13 -7.17
C GLN A 60 9.92 12.03 -6.67
N ARG A 61 9.70 10.76 -7.03
CA ARG A 61 10.48 9.62 -6.52
C ARG A 61 11.36 9.01 -7.60
N ALA A 62 12.63 8.78 -7.27
CA ALA A 62 13.60 8.12 -8.14
C ALA A 62 13.26 6.64 -8.43
N SER A 63 12.55 5.96 -7.52
CA SER A 63 12.05 4.60 -7.71
C SER A 63 10.54 4.56 -7.53
N THR A 64 9.84 4.08 -8.56
CA THR A 64 8.37 4.02 -8.61
C THR A 64 7.91 2.58 -8.37
N ASN A 65 8.06 2.08 -7.13
CA ASN A 65 7.44 0.81 -6.74
C ASN A 65 6.13 1.06 -5.96
N ASP A 66 5.15 1.60 -6.67
CA ASP A 66 3.84 1.96 -6.12
C ASP A 66 3.07 0.72 -5.63
N ALA A 67 3.25 -0.43 -6.30
CA ALA A 67 2.66 -1.71 -5.91
C ALA A 67 3.16 -2.19 -4.54
N ASP A 68 4.47 -2.10 -4.27
CA ASP A 68 5.03 -2.48 -2.97
C ASP A 68 4.56 -1.55 -1.84
N ARG A 69 4.51 -0.24 -2.11
CA ARG A 69 3.97 0.74 -1.15
C ARG A 69 2.53 0.43 -0.79
N LEU A 70 1.70 0.14 -1.80
CA LEU A 70 0.30 -0.19 -1.61
C LEU A 70 0.14 -1.51 -0.83
N ARG A 71 0.94 -2.54 -1.14
CA ARG A 71 0.94 -3.81 -0.40
C ARG A 71 1.31 -3.61 1.08
N LYS A 72 2.34 -2.82 1.37
CA LYS A 72 2.75 -2.47 2.74
C LYS A 72 1.66 -1.70 3.48
N TYR A 73 0.97 -0.79 2.80
CA TYR A 73 -0.14 -0.04 3.37
C TYR A 73 -1.29 -0.97 3.77
N LEU A 74 -1.76 -1.84 2.86
CA LEU A 74 -2.83 -2.81 3.16
C LEU A 74 -2.45 -3.74 4.33
N ALA A 75 -1.21 -4.21 4.37
CA ALA A 75 -0.72 -5.09 5.43
C ALA A 75 -0.75 -4.44 6.82
N ARG A 76 -0.63 -3.10 6.93
CA ARG A 76 -0.80 -2.38 8.22
C ARG A 76 -2.20 -2.58 8.79
N PHE A 77 -3.19 -2.75 7.93
CA PHE A 77 -4.57 -3.04 8.27
C PHE A 77 -4.89 -4.53 8.19
N GLY A 78 -3.89 -5.42 8.10
CA GLY A 78 -4.14 -6.87 8.00
C GLY A 78 -4.94 -7.28 6.75
N LEU A 79 -4.90 -6.45 5.70
CA LEU A 79 -5.50 -6.72 4.41
C LEU A 79 -4.41 -7.10 3.39
N ASP A 80 -4.78 -7.94 2.44
CA ASP A 80 -4.04 -8.15 1.21
C ASP A 80 -4.89 -7.77 -0.03
N TRP A 81 -4.25 -7.79 -1.19
CA TRP A 81 -4.85 -7.38 -2.45
C TRP A 81 -6.00 -8.29 -2.89
N GLU A 82 -5.88 -9.60 -2.69
CA GLU A 82 -6.92 -10.53 -3.10
C GLU A 82 -8.12 -10.41 -2.18
N GLN A 83 -7.93 -10.25 -0.86
CA GLN A 83 -9.02 -9.97 0.08
C GLN A 83 -9.83 -8.72 -0.30
N VAL A 84 -9.18 -7.67 -0.81
CA VAL A 84 -9.88 -6.45 -1.26
C VAL A 84 -10.66 -6.69 -2.56
N ARG A 85 -10.12 -7.51 -3.47
CA ARG A 85 -10.79 -7.83 -4.75
C ARG A 85 -11.90 -8.85 -4.61
N GLU A 86 -11.71 -9.84 -3.76
CA GLU A 86 -12.68 -10.88 -3.44
C GLU A 86 -13.74 -10.36 -2.46
N GLY A 87 -13.42 -9.37 -1.63
CA GLY A 87 -14.39 -8.66 -0.79
C GLY A 87 -15.49 -7.93 -1.58
N GLY A 88 -15.27 -7.67 -2.88
CA GLY A 88 -16.29 -7.19 -3.82
C GLY A 88 -17.09 -8.33 -4.50
N ARG A 89 -16.63 -9.57 -4.39
CA ARG A 89 -17.28 -10.79 -4.87
C ARG A 89 -17.49 -11.71 -3.68
N ALA A 90 -18.38 -11.34 -2.77
CA ALA A 90 -18.77 -12.21 -1.67
C ALA A 90 -19.12 -13.59 -2.22
N ALA A 91 -18.23 -14.57 -1.97
CA ALA A 91 -18.52 -15.98 -2.16
C ALA A 91 -19.70 -16.36 -1.25
N PRO A 92 -20.55 -17.32 -1.64
CA PRO A 92 -21.73 -17.69 -0.87
C PRO A 92 -21.29 -18.10 0.53
N ARG A 93 -21.97 -17.53 1.53
CA ARG A 93 -21.87 -18.02 2.91
C ARG A 93 -22.72 -19.28 2.96
N ASP A 94 -22.06 -20.42 3.02
CA ASP A 94 -22.69 -21.70 3.40
C ASP A 94 -23.20 -21.63 4.85
#